data_AF-A0A7V5YTH0-F1
#
_entry.id   AF-A0A7V5YTH0-F1
#
_cell.length_a   1.000
_cell.length_b   1.000
_cell.length_c   1.000
_cell.angle_alpha   90.00
_cell.angle_beta   90.00
_cell.angle_gamma   90.00
#
_symmetry.space_group_name_H-M   'P 1'
#
loop_
_entity.id
_entity.type
_entity.pdbx_description
1 polymer ?
#
loop_
_entity_poly.entity_id
_entity_poly.type
_entity_poly.pdbx_seq_one_letter_code
_entity_poly.pdbx_strand_id
1 'polypeptide(L)'
;MPQLRCLIEELASNSQHRVLLLGIPNAECVRLLAVRLERGLIFGMGPAQKVAEARRACRELVNVMFHPGDPTEIPWQDQFFSCAVGVEPSEWESVDGVVAEVFRVLSPDGLLYMPEPLEIRHPGFVLTGVCEGWRRWQKAGSRG
;
A
#
# COMPACT_ATOMS: atom_id res chain seq x y z
N MET A 1 -1.56 -12.17 11.02
CA MET A 1 -1.02 -11.01 10.28
C MET A 1 -0.21 -10.17 11.26
N PRO A 2 1.01 -9.74 10.92
CA PRO A 2 1.73 -8.75 11.72
C PRO A 2 0.82 -7.54 11.95
N GLN A 3 0.85 -6.94 13.14
CA GLN A 3 -0.05 -5.86 13.48
C GLN A 3 0.23 -4.69 12.52
N LEU A 4 -0.70 -4.35 11.61
CA LEU A 4 -0.60 -3.16 10.75
C LEU A 4 -0.38 -1.88 11.56
N ARG A 5 -0.60 -1.91 12.87
CA ARG A 5 -0.47 -0.80 13.79
C ARG A 5 0.90 -0.10 13.77
N CYS A 6 2.03 -0.83 13.84
CA CYS A 6 3.37 -0.20 13.75
C CYS A 6 3.53 0.56 12.42
N LEU A 7 3.13 -0.08 11.32
CA LEU A 7 3.14 0.55 10.01
C LEU A 7 2.24 1.80 9.95
N ILE A 8 1.05 1.75 10.54
CA ILE A 8 0.14 2.90 10.59
C ILE A 8 0.77 4.08 11.32
N GLU A 9 1.49 3.82 12.41
CA GLU A 9 2.20 4.86 13.17
C GLU A 9 3.35 5.48 12.36
N GLU A 10 4.09 4.65 11.61
CA GLU A 10 5.12 5.14 10.69
C GLU A 10 4.53 6.00 9.57
N LEU A 11 3.45 5.55 8.93
CA LEU A 11 2.75 6.31 7.89
C LEU A 11 2.12 7.60 8.43
N ALA A 12 1.67 7.60 9.68
CA ALA A 12 1.09 8.76 10.33
C ALA A 12 2.10 9.90 10.56
N SER A 13 3.41 9.64 10.42
CA SER A 13 4.44 10.70 10.47
C SER A 13 4.25 11.77 9.40
N ASN A 14 3.54 11.46 8.31
CA ASN A 14 3.13 12.40 7.28
C ASN A 14 1.66 12.18 6.89
N SER A 15 0.79 13.07 7.36
CA SER A 15 -0.66 13.00 7.15
C SER A 15 -1.13 13.21 5.70
N GLN A 16 -0.22 13.54 4.78
CA GLN A 16 -0.52 13.76 3.34
C GLN A 16 -0.16 12.56 2.47
N HIS A 17 0.24 11.42 3.06
CA HIS A 17 0.54 10.24 2.26
C HIS A 17 -0.66 9.81 1.39
N ARG A 18 -0.35 9.48 0.14
CA ARG A 18 -1.26 8.78 -0.77
C ARG A 18 -0.84 7.33 -0.75
N VAL A 19 -1.61 6.52 -0.05
CA VAL A 19 -1.31 5.13 0.29
C VAL A 19 -2.09 4.19 -0.62
N LEU A 20 -1.38 3.29 -1.27
CA LEU A 20 -1.92 2.15 -2.00
C LEU A 20 -1.91 0.91 -1.08
N LEU A 21 -3.07 0.28 -0.88
CA LEU A 21 -3.20 -1.01 -0.20
C LEU A 21 -3.42 -2.11 -1.25
N LEU A 22 -2.48 -3.04 -1.33
CA LEU A 22 -2.52 -4.21 -2.22
C LEU A 22 -3.08 -5.39 -1.42
N GLY A 23 -4.39 -5.58 -1.52
CA GLY A 23 -5.19 -6.34 -0.57
C GLY A 23 -5.99 -5.41 0.35
N ILE A 24 -6.98 -5.98 1.03
CA ILE A 24 -7.95 -5.21 1.82
C ILE A 24 -7.84 -5.62 3.29
N PRO A 25 -7.26 -4.78 4.16
CA PRO A 25 -7.20 -5.08 5.58
C PRO A 25 -8.60 -4.96 6.21
N ASN A 26 -8.73 -5.40 7.46
CA ASN A 26 -9.99 -5.23 8.19
C ASN A 26 -10.38 -3.75 8.32
N ALA A 27 -11.68 -3.49 8.47
CA ALA A 27 -12.22 -2.13 8.50
C ALA A 27 -11.67 -1.28 9.65
N GLU A 28 -11.30 -1.88 10.79
CA GLU A 28 -10.71 -1.16 11.92
C GLU A 28 -9.35 -0.56 11.55
N CYS A 29 -8.49 -1.32 10.87
CA CYS A 29 -7.20 -0.83 10.37
C CYS A 29 -7.39 0.28 9.34
N VAL A 30 -8.36 0.14 8.43
CA VAL A 30 -8.68 1.19 7.44
C VAL A 30 -9.13 2.47 8.13
N ARG A 31 -10.02 2.38 9.13
CA ARG A 31 -10.47 3.56 9.90
C ARG A 31 -9.31 4.24 10.59
N LEU A 32 -8.42 3.46 11.22
CA LEU A 32 -7.26 4.01 11.90
C LEU A 32 -6.33 4.74 10.92
N LEU A 33 -6.07 4.16 9.75
CA LEU A 33 -5.32 4.83 8.67
C LEU A 33 -6.01 6.12 8.22
N ALA A 34 -7.31 6.06 7.96
CA ALA A 34 -8.09 7.20 7.46
C ALA A 34 -8.06 8.39 8.43
N VAL A 35 -8.14 8.13 9.73
CA VAL A 35 -8.01 9.15 10.78
C VAL A 35 -6.59 9.71 10.87
N ARG A 36 -5.55 8.92 10.60
CA ARG A 36 -4.16 9.42 10.67
C ARG A 36 -3.72 10.15 9.41
N LEU A 37 -4.32 9.82 8.27
CA LEU A 37 -4.04 10.41 6.96
C LEU A 37 -5.14 11.40 6.55
N GLU A 38 -5.53 12.30 7.45
CA GLU A 38 -6.67 13.21 7.28
C GLU A 38 -6.62 14.04 5.99
N ARG A 39 -5.42 14.34 5.48
CA ARG A 39 -5.19 15.11 4.25
C ARG A 39 -4.65 14.25 3.10
N GLY A 40 -4.50 12.95 3.33
CA GLY A 40 -4.00 11.98 2.38
C GLY A 40 -5.12 11.31 1.59
N LEU A 41 -4.74 10.22 0.92
CA LEU A 41 -5.66 9.34 0.22
C LEU A 41 -5.28 7.90 0.54
N ILE A 42 -6.28 7.05 0.73
CA ILE A 42 -6.09 5.61 0.84
C ILE A 42 -6.83 4.95 -0.32
N PHE A 43 -6.11 4.21 -1.15
CA PHE A 43 -6.68 3.45 -2.25
C PHE A 43 -6.43 1.96 -2.00
N GLY A 44 -7.48 1.20 -1.74
CA GLY A 44 -7.41 -0.24 -1.57
C GLY A 44 -7.85 -1.00 -2.82
N MET A 45 -7.11 -2.05 -3.16
CA MET A 45 -7.39 -2.91 -4.31
C MET A 45 -7.45 -4.37 -3.89
N GLY A 46 -8.33 -5.14 -4.53
CA GLY A 46 -8.40 -6.58 -4.33
C GLY A 46 -9.61 -7.23 -5.00
N PRO A 47 -9.95 -8.47 -4.62
CA PRO A 47 -11.10 -9.19 -5.16
C PRO A 47 -12.42 -8.44 -4.96
N ALA A 48 -13.32 -8.53 -5.96
CA ALA A 48 -14.57 -7.79 -5.96
C ALA A 48 -15.44 -8.01 -4.71
N GLN A 49 -15.44 -9.22 -4.17
CA GLN A 49 -16.16 -9.55 -2.93
C GLN A 49 -15.62 -8.75 -1.72
N LYS A 50 -14.29 -8.78 -1.50
CA LYS A 50 -13.64 -8.02 -0.41
C LYS A 50 -13.87 -6.51 -0.57
N VAL A 51 -13.83 -6.01 -1.81
CA VAL A 51 -14.12 -4.59 -2.12
C VAL A 51 -15.55 -4.22 -1.74
N ALA A 52 -16.53 -5.05 -2.08
CA ALA A 52 -17.93 -4.79 -1.75
C ALA A 52 -18.15 -4.73 -0.22
N GLU A 53 -17.51 -5.62 0.53
CA GLU A 53 -17.54 -5.63 2.00
C GLU A 53 -16.86 -4.39 2.60
N ALA A 54 -15.66 -4.05 2.12
CA ALA A 54 -14.91 -2.89 2.59
C ALA A 54 -15.66 -1.57 2.34
N ARG A 55 -16.27 -1.40 1.15
CA ARG A 55 -17.10 -0.23 0.83
C ARG A 55 -18.29 -0.08 1.77
N ARG A 56 -18.96 -1.18 2.13
CA ARG A 56 -20.07 -1.14 3.10
C ARG A 56 -19.61 -0.78 4.51
N ALA A 57 -18.47 -1.35 4.91
CA ALA A 57 -17.90 -1.16 6.24
C ALA A 57 -17.34 0.26 6.43
N CYS A 58 -16.74 0.85 5.40
CA CYS A 58 -16.00 2.12 5.49
C CYS A 58 -16.71 3.29 4.79
N ARG A 59 -18.03 3.21 4.62
CA ARG A 59 -18.82 4.15 3.79
C ARG A 59 -18.77 5.61 4.25
N GLU A 60 -18.45 5.83 5.52
CA GLU A 60 -18.34 7.16 6.14
C GLU A 60 -16.97 7.80 5.97
N LEU A 61 -15.96 7.04 5.51
CA LEU A 61 -14.60 7.55 5.31
C LEU A 61 -14.52 8.28 3.97
N VAL A 62 -14.12 9.54 4.00
CA VAL A 62 -14.10 10.43 2.82
C VAL A 62 -12.80 10.39 2.03
N ASN A 63 -11.70 9.96 2.66
CA ASN A 63 -10.37 9.86 2.07
C ASN A 63 -9.98 8.42 1.69
N VAL A 64 -10.95 7.50 1.63
CA VAL A 64 -10.74 6.09 1.31
C VAL A 64 -11.52 5.71 0.07
N MET A 65 -10.85 5.06 -0.88
CA MET A 65 -11.46 4.48 -2.07
C MET A 65 -11.05 3.03 -2.20
N PHE A 66 -11.98 2.18 -2.65
CA PHE A 66 -11.71 0.78 -2.95
C PHE A 66 -12.03 0.45 -4.39
N HIS A 67 -11.21 -0.35 -5.07
CA HIS A 67 -11.39 -0.74 -6.46
C HIS A 67 -11.18 -2.25 -6.65
N PRO A 68 -12.10 -2.96 -7.34
CA PRO A 68 -11.88 -4.35 -7.70
C PRO A 68 -10.81 -4.45 -8.79
N GLY A 69 -9.82 -5.32 -8.62
CA GLY A 69 -8.81 -5.49 -9.66
C GLY A 69 -7.61 -6.31 -9.21
N ASP A 70 -6.73 -6.58 -10.17
CA ASP A 70 -5.49 -7.30 -9.97
C ASP A 70 -4.34 -6.31 -9.66
N PRO A 71 -3.50 -6.58 -8.65
CA PRO A 71 -2.37 -5.73 -8.30
C PRO A 71 -1.26 -5.63 -9.37
N THR A 72 -1.31 -6.46 -10.42
CA THR A 72 -0.47 -6.36 -11.63
C THR A 72 -1.03 -5.41 -12.68
N GLU A 73 -2.17 -4.77 -12.43
CA GLU A 73 -2.74 -3.72 -13.28
C GLU A 73 -3.35 -2.60 -12.41
N ILE A 74 -2.51 -1.65 -11.99
CA ILE A 74 -2.96 -0.59 -11.07
C ILE A 74 -3.57 0.57 -11.88
N PRO A 75 -4.87 0.92 -11.69
CA PRO A 75 -5.58 1.91 -12.50
C PRO A 75 -5.29 3.35 -12.06
N TRP A 76 -4.01 3.70 -11.95
CA TRP A 76 -3.52 5.02 -11.60
C TRP A 76 -2.35 5.41 -12.49
N GLN A 77 -2.20 6.72 -12.67
CA GLN A 77 -1.06 7.29 -13.36
C GLN A 77 0.24 7.06 -12.57
N ASP A 78 1.35 7.15 -13.29
CA ASP A 78 2.70 7.03 -12.75
C ASP A 78 2.95 8.06 -11.63
N GLN A 79 3.80 7.68 -10.68
CA GLN A 79 4.29 8.57 -9.62
C GLN A 79 3.22 9.23 -8.75
N PHE A 80 2.01 8.65 -8.72
CA PHE A 80 0.91 9.18 -7.95
C PHE A 80 1.01 8.88 -6.45
N PHE A 81 1.29 7.64 -6.05
CA PHE A 81 1.32 7.24 -4.64
C PHE A 81 2.65 7.58 -3.98
N SER A 82 2.64 7.96 -2.71
CA SER A 82 3.88 8.13 -1.94
C SER A 82 4.22 6.90 -1.10
N CYS A 83 3.26 5.99 -0.93
CA CYS A 83 3.47 4.74 -0.22
C CYS A 83 2.58 3.62 -0.78
N ALA A 84 3.09 2.39 -0.78
CA ALA A 84 2.35 1.17 -1.07
C ALA A 84 2.56 0.13 0.06
N VAL A 85 1.53 -0.66 0.34
CA VAL A 85 1.53 -1.69 1.40
C VAL A 85 1.01 -3.00 0.82
N GLY A 86 1.85 -4.03 0.83
CA GLY A 86 1.47 -5.41 0.49
C GLY A 86 0.70 -6.07 1.61
N VAL A 87 -0.61 -5.89 1.68
CA VAL A 87 -1.42 -6.40 2.80
C VAL A 87 -1.58 -7.92 2.72
N GLU A 88 -1.83 -8.45 1.52
CA GLU A 88 -2.14 -9.88 1.32
C GLU A 88 -1.33 -10.47 0.15
N PRO A 89 0.02 -10.45 0.20
CA PRO A 89 0.84 -10.84 -0.95
C PRO A 89 0.80 -12.32 -1.32
N SER A 90 0.32 -13.17 -0.42
CA SER A 90 0.09 -14.58 -0.71
C SER A 90 -1.03 -14.83 -1.72
N GLU A 91 -1.88 -13.84 -1.97
CA GLU A 91 -2.98 -13.93 -2.96
C GLU A 91 -2.55 -13.50 -4.37
N TRP A 92 -1.30 -13.04 -4.55
CA TRP A 92 -0.83 -12.53 -5.84
C TRP A 92 -0.28 -13.65 -6.72
N GLU A 93 -0.62 -13.62 -8.01
CA GLU A 93 -0.08 -14.57 -8.98
C GLU A 93 1.41 -14.32 -9.27
N SER A 94 1.83 -13.05 -9.26
CA SER A 94 3.21 -12.65 -9.54
C SER A 94 3.65 -11.49 -8.66
N VAL A 95 4.50 -11.77 -7.67
CA VAL A 95 5.10 -10.73 -6.82
C VAL A 95 5.91 -9.74 -7.66
N ASP A 96 6.69 -10.23 -8.62
CA ASP A 96 7.52 -9.36 -9.47
C ASP A 96 6.67 -8.43 -10.36
N GLY A 97 5.55 -8.95 -10.89
CA GLY A 97 4.60 -8.14 -11.67
C GLY A 97 3.96 -7.04 -10.84
N VAL A 98 3.52 -7.36 -9.62
CA VAL A 98 2.97 -6.39 -8.68
C VAL A 98 4.01 -5.34 -8.30
N VAL A 99 5.24 -5.76 -8.00
CA VAL A 99 6.32 -4.84 -7.64
C VAL A 99 6.66 -3.90 -8.79
N ALA A 100 6.65 -4.36 -10.04
CA ALA A 100 6.89 -3.51 -11.21
C ALA A 100 5.82 -2.41 -11.34
N GLU A 101 4.54 -2.77 -11.19
CA GLU A 101 3.45 -1.80 -11.20
C GLU A 101 3.50 -0.84 -10.01
N VAL A 102 3.82 -1.33 -8.81
CA VAL A 102 4.04 -0.49 -7.63
C VAL A 102 5.18 0.49 -7.87
N PHE A 103 6.28 0.04 -8.48
CA PHE A 103 7.39 0.93 -8.84
C PHE A 103 6.90 2.03 -9.79
N ARG A 104 6.09 1.71 -10.79
CA ARG A 104 5.53 2.70 -11.74
C ARG A 104 4.68 3.76 -11.03
N VAL A 105 3.75 3.35 -10.18
CA VAL A 105 2.79 4.26 -9.54
C VAL A 105 3.35 4.99 -8.32
N LEU A 106 4.47 4.55 -7.73
CA LEU A 106 5.13 5.26 -6.65
C LEU A 106 5.90 6.49 -7.15
N SER A 107 5.76 7.60 -6.43
CA SER A 107 6.56 8.81 -6.62
C SER A 107 8.04 8.52 -6.42
N PRO A 108 8.95 9.40 -6.90
CA PRO A 108 10.34 9.38 -6.45
C PRO A 108 10.38 9.37 -4.92
N ASP A 109 11.30 8.58 -4.36
CA ASP A 109 11.43 8.34 -2.92
C ASP A 109 10.21 7.69 -2.25
N GLY A 110 9.26 7.16 -3.03
CA GLY A 110 8.10 6.44 -2.53
C GLY A 110 8.49 5.18 -1.77
N LEU A 111 7.66 4.83 -0.79
CA LEU A 111 7.91 3.70 0.11
C LEU A 111 7.05 2.48 -0.26
N LEU A 112 7.61 1.29 -0.09
CA LEU A 112 6.90 0.03 -0.23
C LEU A 112 7.12 -0.81 1.03
N TYR A 113 6.04 -1.19 1.69
CA TYR A 113 6.05 -2.06 2.85
C TYR A 113 5.53 -3.44 2.47
N MET A 114 6.32 -4.47 2.78
CA MET A 114 5.98 -5.88 2.53
C MET A 114 6.15 -6.69 3.81
N PRO A 115 5.26 -7.67 4.09
CA PRO A 115 5.42 -8.52 5.25
C PRO A 115 6.62 -9.45 5.08
N GLU A 116 7.31 -9.74 6.19
CA GLU A 116 8.35 -10.76 6.20
C GLU A 116 7.76 -12.17 5.95
N PRO A 117 8.52 -13.07 5.31
CA PRO A 117 9.92 -12.92 4.86
C PRO A 117 10.06 -12.44 3.41
N LEU A 118 9.05 -11.79 2.82
CA LEU A 118 9.02 -11.51 1.38
C LEU A 118 10.16 -10.56 0.96
N GLU A 119 10.93 -11.01 -0.03
CA GLU A 119 12.03 -10.24 -0.62
C GLU A 119 11.66 -9.68 -1.98
N ILE A 120 12.02 -8.43 -2.20
CA ILE A 120 11.81 -7.74 -3.47
C ILE A 120 13.11 -7.79 -4.27
N ARG A 121 13.03 -8.21 -5.53
CA ARG A 121 14.18 -8.31 -6.45
C ARG A 121 14.30 -7.18 -7.46
N HIS A 122 13.40 -6.20 -7.39
CA HIS A 122 13.37 -5.10 -8.34
C HIS A 122 14.52 -4.11 -8.08
N PRO A 123 15.37 -3.81 -9.08
CA PRO A 123 16.62 -3.06 -8.89
C PRO A 123 16.39 -1.59 -8.48
N GLY A 124 15.20 -1.06 -8.75
CA GLY A 124 14.80 0.27 -8.34
C GLY A 124 14.35 0.39 -6.87
N PHE A 125 14.31 -0.69 -6.10
CA PHE A 125 13.99 -0.67 -4.68
C PHE A 125 15.22 -1.00 -3.83
N VAL A 126 15.41 -0.22 -2.77
CA VAL A 126 16.46 -0.42 -1.77
C VAL A 126 15.80 -0.71 -0.43
N LEU A 127 16.21 -1.78 0.25
CA LEU A 127 15.74 -2.07 1.61
C LEU A 127 16.31 -1.01 2.56
N THR A 128 15.44 -0.29 3.28
CA THR A 128 15.81 0.82 4.16
C THR A 128 15.42 0.62 5.61
N GLY A 129 14.72 -0.46 5.95
CA GLY A 129 14.35 -0.75 7.33
C GLY A 129 13.42 -1.94 7.51
N VAL A 130 13.15 -2.25 8.77
CA VAL A 130 12.17 -3.26 9.21
C VAL A 130 11.39 -2.68 10.39
N CYS A 131 10.06 -2.85 10.41
CA CYS A 131 9.17 -2.49 11.54
C CYS A 131 8.23 -3.68 11.80
N GLU A 132 8.35 -4.32 12.97
CA GLU A 132 7.45 -5.38 13.46
C GLU A 132 6.95 -6.37 12.39
N GLY A 133 7.87 -7.06 11.70
CA GLY A 133 7.51 -8.05 10.67
C GLY A 133 7.15 -7.45 9.31
N TRP A 134 7.41 -6.16 9.09
CA TRP A 134 7.35 -5.48 7.80
C TRP A 134 8.74 -5.05 7.37
N ARG A 135 9.08 -5.32 6.11
CA ARG A 135 10.25 -4.75 5.44
C ARG A 135 9.85 -3.48 4.71
N ARG A 136 10.62 -2.40 4.93
CA ARG A 136 10.46 -1.12 4.25
C ARG A 136 11.48 -1.00 3.13
N TRP A 137 10.98 -0.83 1.92
CA TRP A 137 11.75 -0.57 0.72
C TRP A 137 11.51 0.87 0.27
N GLN A 138 12.55 1.54 -0.21
CA GLN A 138 12.44 2.86 -0.80
C GLN A 138 12.72 2.76 -2.29
N LYS A 139 11.85 3.36 -3.10
CA LYS A 139 12.09 3.58 -4.52
C LYS A 139 13.29 4.51 -4.64
N ALA A 140 14.38 4.03 -5.24
CA ALA A 140 15.52 4.86 -5.56
C ALA A 140 15.03 5.98 -6.47
N GLY A 141 15.14 7.23 -6.03
CA GLY A 141 14.82 8.38 -6.86
C GLY A 141 15.56 8.26 -8.18
N SER A 142 14.82 8.31 -9.29
CA SER A 142 15.42 8.49 -10.61
C SER A 142 16.15 9.81 -10.55
N ARG A 143 17.48 9.77 -10.40
CA ARG A 143 18.33 10.93 -10.70
C ARG A 143 18.11 11.21 -12.18
N GLY A 144 17.20 12.13 -12.46
CA GLY A 144 17.06 12.73 -13.78
C GLY A 144 18.32 13.47 -14.17
#